data_AF-A0A2X2T0D3-F1
#
_entry.id   AF-A0A2X2T0D3-F1
#
_cell.length_a   1.000
_cell.length_b   1.000
_cell.length_c   1.000
_cell.angle_alpha   90.00
_cell.angle_beta   90.00
_cell.angle_gamma   90.00
#
_symmetry.space_group_name_H-M   'P 1'
#
loop_
_entity.id
_entity.type
_entity.pdbx_description
1 polymer ?
#
loop_
_entity_poly.entity_id
_entity_poly.type
_entity_poly.pdbx_seq_one_letter_code
_entity_poly.pdbx_strand_id
1 'polypeptide(L)'
;MRARLSKTSTPKAGIKGDKLVGVEYDDACDPKQAVAVANKIVNDGVKYVIGHLCSSSTQPASDIYEDEGILMITPGATNPELTQRGYGMIMRTAGLDSSQGPTASKYILEHVKPQRIAIIHDKQQYGEGLARSVQDGLKKGGANIVFFDGITAGDKDFLHPW
;
A
#
# COMPACT_ATOMS: atom_id res chain seq x y z
N MET A 1 -18.08 -25.22 -0.36
CA MET A 1 -17.26 -24.18 0.29
C MET A 1 -15.86 -24.76 0.50
N ARG A 2 -14.84 -24.30 -0.21
CA ARG A 2 -13.45 -24.78 -0.06
C ARG A 2 -12.60 -23.65 0.48
N ALA A 3 -12.20 -23.73 1.74
CA ALA A 3 -11.10 -22.94 2.30
C ALA A 3 -9.82 -23.81 2.25
N ARG A 4 -8.64 -23.31 1.78
CA ARG A 4 -7.31 -24.02 1.84
C ARG A 4 -6.05 -23.14 2.19
N LEU A 5 -5.36 -23.28 3.38
CA LEU A 5 -4.14 -22.73 4.13
C LEU A 5 -3.65 -23.92 4.91
N SER A 6 -2.44 -24.29 4.61
CA SER A 6 -1.53 -24.84 5.60
C SER A 6 -0.42 -23.79 5.71
N LYS A 7 0.12 -23.37 6.85
CA LYS A 7 0.20 -23.98 8.18
C LYS A 7 0.25 -22.87 9.26
N THR A 8 -0.54 -23.01 10.32
CA THR A 8 -0.08 -22.87 11.72
C THR A 8 -1.17 -23.47 12.62
N SER A 9 -0.74 -24.41 13.46
CA SER A 9 -1.59 -25.23 14.32
C SER A 9 -1.66 -24.64 15.73
N THR A 10 -2.85 -24.24 16.18
CA THR A 10 -3.20 -24.26 17.62
C THR A 10 -4.57 -24.90 17.83
N PRO A 11 -4.77 -25.72 18.88
CA PRO A 11 -5.78 -26.81 18.86
C PRO A 11 -7.23 -26.40 19.19
N LYS A 12 -7.56 -25.10 19.15
CA LYS A 12 -8.94 -24.58 19.34
C LYS A 12 -9.34 -23.49 18.32
N ALA A 13 -8.49 -23.21 17.33
CA ALA A 13 -8.51 -21.98 16.53
C ALA A 13 -9.11 -22.17 15.12
N GLY A 14 -10.39 -22.49 15.04
CA GLY A 14 -11.16 -22.47 13.79
C GLY A 14 -12.30 -21.46 13.87
N ILE A 15 -12.83 -21.00 12.74
CA ILE A 15 -14.06 -20.20 12.73
C ILE A 15 -15.23 -21.18 12.71
N LYS A 16 -16.02 -21.23 13.81
CA LYS A 16 -17.17 -22.14 13.97
C LYS A 16 -16.85 -23.63 13.75
N GLY A 17 -15.63 -24.05 14.09
CA GLY A 17 -15.18 -25.43 13.94
C GLY A 17 -14.51 -25.74 12.59
N ASP A 18 -14.61 -24.83 11.62
CA ASP A 18 -13.86 -24.93 10.36
C ASP A 18 -12.43 -24.44 10.56
N LYS A 19 -11.46 -25.21 10.06
CA LYS A 19 -10.06 -24.77 10.06
C LYS A 19 -9.91 -23.59 9.11
N LEU A 20 -9.04 -22.65 9.48
CA LEU A 20 -8.62 -21.61 8.55
C LEU A 20 -7.55 -22.13 7.64
N VAL A 21 -7.81 -21.83 6.38
CA VAL A 21 -7.13 -22.41 5.26
C VAL A 21 -7.20 -21.30 4.12
N GLY A 22 -6.10 -20.73 3.63
CA GLY A 22 -5.74 -19.72 2.62
C GLY A 22 -4.30 -19.89 2.07
N VAL A 23 -4.07 -19.31 0.90
CA VAL A 23 -3.02 -19.71 -0.02
C VAL A 23 -2.07 -18.54 -0.19
N GLU A 24 -0.77 -18.84 -0.30
CA GLU A 24 0.23 -17.82 -0.58
C GLU A 24 0.34 -17.60 -2.08
N TYR A 25 0.36 -16.34 -2.47
CA TYR A 25 0.60 -15.89 -3.83
C TYR A 25 1.64 -14.79 -3.80
N ASP A 26 2.54 -14.81 -4.77
CA ASP A 26 3.54 -13.76 -4.93
C ASP A 26 3.10 -12.85 -6.07
N ASP A 27 2.89 -11.56 -5.77
CA ASP A 27 2.63 -10.52 -6.74
C ASP A 27 3.88 -9.68 -7.06
N ALA A 28 5.00 -9.97 -6.42
CA ALA A 28 6.27 -9.25 -6.51
C ALA A 28 6.17 -7.72 -6.30
N CYS A 29 5.10 -7.24 -5.66
CA CYS A 29 4.74 -5.82 -5.65
C CYS A 29 4.65 -5.17 -7.06
N ASP A 30 4.43 -5.99 -8.09
CA ASP A 30 4.28 -5.58 -9.48
C ASP A 30 2.78 -5.48 -9.86
N PRO A 31 2.30 -4.35 -10.41
CA PRO A 31 0.89 -4.17 -10.75
C PRO A 31 0.34 -5.22 -11.72
N LYS A 32 1.12 -5.64 -12.72
CA LYS A 32 0.66 -6.59 -13.74
C LYS A 32 0.56 -7.99 -13.15
N GLN A 33 1.54 -8.38 -12.33
CA GLN A 33 1.51 -9.66 -11.63
C GLN A 33 0.39 -9.68 -10.58
N ALA A 34 0.12 -8.57 -9.88
CA ALA A 34 -0.99 -8.46 -8.94
C ALA A 34 -2.36 -8.70 -9.59
N VAL A 35 -2.58 -8.17 -10.81
CA VAL A 35 -3.77 -8.46 -11.62
C VAL A 35 -3.86 -9.96 -11.96
N ALA A 36 -2.76 -10.58 -12.37
CA ALA A 36 -2.73 -12.01 -12.66
C ALA A 36 -3.03 -12.86 -11.41
N VAL A 37 -2.46 -12.49 -10.26
CA VAL A 37 -2.70 -13.12 -8.96
C VAL A 37 -4.17 -12.96 -8.53
N ALA A 38 -4.76 -11.77 -8.68
CA ALA A 38 -6.14 -11.53 -8.35
C ALA A 38 -7.10 -12.41 -9.17
N ASN A 39 -6.89 -12.48 -10.50
CA ASN A 39 -7.63 -13.39 -11.37
C ASN A 39 -7.43 -14.87 -10.98
N LYS A 40 -6.22 -15.25 -10.57
CA LYS A 40 -5.95 -16.60 -10.09
C LYS A 40 -6.73 -16.91 -8.79
N ILE A 41 -6.75 -15.98 -7.84
CA ILE A 41 -7.50 -16.08 -6.58
C ILE A 41 -9.00 -16.27 -6.83
N VAL A 42 -9.56 -15.51 -7.79
CA VAL A 42 -10.95 -15.66 -8.25
C VAL A 42 -11.18 -17.08 -8.78
N ASN A 43 -10.34 -17.55 -9.69
CA ASN A 43 -10.43 -18.89 -10.28
C ASN A 43 -10.25 -20.02 -9.25
N ASP A 44 -9.40 -19.82 -8.24
CA ASP A 44 -9.19 -20.77 -7.15
C ASP A 44 -10.38 -20.80 -6.16
N GLY A 45 -11.37 -19.90 -6.34
CA GLY A 45 -12.60 -19.84 -5.56
C GLY A 45 -12.41 -19.27 -4.16
N VAL A 46 -11.34 -18.50 -3.93
CA VAL A 46 -11.05 -17.86 -2.65
C VAL A 46 -11.97 -16.65 -2.47
N LYS A 47 -12.51 -16.47 -1.26
CA LYS A 47 -13.46 -15.37 -0.94
C LYS A 47 -12.93 -14.33 0.05
N TYR A 48 -11.74 -14.57 0.61
CA TYR A 48 -11.10 -13.68 1.57
C TYR A 48 -9.62 -13.55 1.22
N VAL A 49 -9.16 -12.31 1.06
CA VAL A 49 -7.78 -11.98 0.72
C VAL A 49 -7.20 -11.11 1.81
N ILE A 50 -6.03 -11.50 2.32
CA ILE A 50 -5.19 -10.63 3.14
C ILE A 50 -4.04 -10.18 2.25
N GLY A 51 -4.05 -8.91 1.85
CA GLY A 51 -3.17 -8.39 0.82
C GLY A 51 -3.84 -7.27 0.02
N HIS A 52 -3.23 -6.80 -1.06
CA HIS A 52 -1.81 -6.96 -1.36
C HIS A 52 -0.96 -6.05 -0.44
N LEU A 53 0.36 -6.10 -0.57
CA LEU A 53 1.26 -5.35 0.30
C LEU A 53 1.49 -3.92 -0.20
N CYS A 54 1.86 -3.77 -1.48
CA CYS A 54 2.20 -2.48 -2.06
C CYS A 54 0.97 -1.76 -2.61
N SER A 55 0.90 -0.43 -2.46
CA SER A 55 -0.21 0.38 -3.01
C SER A 55 -0.35 0.18 -4.53
N SER A 56 0.76 0.12 -5.26
CA SER A 56 0.82 -0.12 -6.71
C SER A 56 0.17 -1.42 -7.15
N SER A 57 0.33 -2.50 -6.38
CA SER A 57 -0.32 -3.79 -6.62
C SER A 57 -1.77 -3.82 -6.15
N THR A 58 -2.01 -3.24 -4.97
CA THR A 58 -3.29 -3.35 -4.28
C THR A 58 -4.38 -2.61 -5.03
N GLN A 59 -4.05 -1.45 -5.64
CA GLN A 59 -4.99 -0.63 -6.38
C GLN A 59 -5.66 -1.43 -7.53
N PRO A 60 -4.94 -1.96 -8.54
CA PRO A 60 -5.58 -2.68 -9.64
C PRO A 60 -6.16 -4.04 -9.22
N ALA A 61 -5.58 -4.71 -8.23
CA ALA A 61 -6.12 -5.99 -7.75
C ALA A 61 -7.46 -5.82 -7.01
N SER A 62 -7.62 -4.71 -6.29
CA SER A 62 -8.84 -4.44 -5.54
C SER A 62 -10.07 -4.22 -6.41
N ASP A 63 -9.89 -3.73 -7.65
CA ASP A 63 -10.97 -3.56 -8.62
C ASP A 63 -11.60 -4.92 -8.93
N ILE A 64 -10.76 -5.92 -9.18
CA ILE A 64 -11.17 -7.29 -9.46
C ILE A 64 -11.89 -7.90 -8.25
N TYR A 65 -11.37 -7.68 -7.04
CA TYR A 65 -11.99 -8.24 -5.83
C TYR A 65 -13.34 -7.59 -5.51
N GLU A 66 -13.47 -6.28 -5.73
CA GLU A 66 -14.73 -5.57 -5.57
C GLU A 66 -15.79 -6.13 -6.53
N ASP A 67 -15.45 -6.23 -7.82
CA ASP A 67 -16.36 -6.73 -8.86
C ASP A 67 -16.78 -8.19 -8.62
N GLU A 68 -15.88 -9.01 -8.08
CA GLU A 68 -16.11 -10.45 -7.81
C GLU A 68 -16.68 -10.75 -6.41
N GLY A 69 -16.94 -9.70 -5.61
CA GLY A 69 -17.47 -9.83 -4.25
C GLY A 69 -16.53 -10.59 -3.30
N ILE A 70 -15.22 -10.35 -3.41
CA ILE A 70 -14.17 -10.94 -2.58
C ILE A 70 -13.72 -9.89 -1.56
N LEU A 71 -13.80 -10.24 -0.26
CA LEU A 71 -13.31 -9.35 0.80
C LEU A 71 -11.79 -9.29 0.75
N MET A 72 -11.24 -8.09 0.63
CA MET A 72 -9.80 -7.84 0.71
C MET A 72 -9.48 -6.95 1.91
N ILE A 73 -8.53 -7.38 2.73
CA ILE A 73 -7.97 -6.59 3.83
C ILE A 73 -6.47 -6.40 3.59
N THR A 74 -6.04 -5.19 3.27
CA THR A 74 -4.62 -4.90 3.08
C THR A 74 -3.93 -4.52 4.40
N PRO A 75 -2.78 -5.13 4.71
CA PRO A 75 -1.96 -4.74 5.86
C PRO A 75 -0.91 -3.67 5.55
N GLY A 76 -0.75 -3.25 4.28
CA GLY A 76 0.40 -2.42 3.87
C GLY A 76 0.10 -1.30 2.89
N ALA A 77 -0.96 -1.36 2.09
CA ALA A 77 -1.25 -0.29 1.15
C ALA A 77 -1.82 0.93 1.88
N THR A 78 -1.03 1.99 1.95
CA THR A 78 -1.33 3.21 2.72
C THR A 78 -1.88 4.35 1.88
N ASN A 79 -1.86 4.24 0.55
CA ASN A 79 -2.33 5.30 -0.35
C ASN A 79 -3.84 5.55 -0.13
N PRO A 80 -4.27 6.76 0.28
CA PRO A 80 -5.66 7.05 0.61
C PRO A 80 -6.68 6.69 -0.49
N GLU A 81 -6.29 6.80 -1.76
CA GLU A 81 -7.18 6.57 -2.90
C GLU A 81 -7.85 5.19 -2.87
N LEU A 82 -7.13 4.14 -2.43
CA LEU A 82 -7.64 2.77 -2.38
C LEU A 82 -9.01 2.64 -1.66
N THR A 83 -9.31 3.48 -0.65
CA THR A 83 -10.57 3.47 0.12
C THR A 83 -11.42 4.73 -0.09
N GLN A 84 -11.12 5.53 -1.11
CA GLN A 84 -11.92 6.70 -1.50
C GLN A 84 -12.77 6.45 -2.75
N ARG A 85 -12.67 5.26 -3.34
CA ARG A 85 -13.34 4.89 -4.60
C ARG A 85 -14.76 4.34 -4.43
N GLY A 86 -15.28 4.30 -3.19
CA GLY A 86 -16.64 3.82 -2.90
C GLY A 86 -16.79 2.30 -2.84
N TYR A 87 -15.69 1.56 -2.76
CA TYR A 87 -15.66 0.10 -2.67
C TYR A 87 -16.16 -0.40 -1.32
N GLY A 88 -17.00 -1.45 -1.34
CA GLY A 88 -17.62 -2.07 -0.17
C GLY A 88 -16.85 -3.29 0.36
N MET A 89 -16.03 -3.93 -0.45
CA MET A 89 -15.29 -5.15 -0.09
C MET A 89 -13.84 -4.89 0.34
N ILE A 90 -13.43 -3.62 0.41
CA ILE A 90 -12.02 -3.24 0.61
C ILE A 90 -11.82 -2.59 1.97
N MET A 91 -10.98 -3.21 2.79
CA MET A 91 -10.63 -2.74 4.13
C MET A 91 -9.12 -2.68 4.31
N ARG A 92 -8.67 -2.00 5.36
CA ARG A 92 -7.24 -1.92 5.71
C ARG A 92 -7.02 -2.07 7.21
N THR A 93 -5.84 -2.55 7.58
CA THR A 93 -5.32 -2.43 8.95
C THR A 93 -4.17 -1.43 9.06
N ALA A 94 -3.61 -0.98 7.92
CA ALA A 94 -2.58 0.05 7.86
C ALA A 94 -3.16 1.47 8.02
N GLY A 95 -2.35 2.38 8.60
CA GLY A 95 -2.63 3.82 8.61
C GLY A 95 -2.49 4.45 7.22
N LEU A 96 -3.10 5.62 7.03
CA LEU A 96 -3.07 6.34 5.75
C LEU A 96 -1.83 7.23 5.60
N ASP A 97 -1.34 7.41 4.38
CA ASP A 97 -0.29 8.40 4.09
C ASP A 97 -0.71 9.82 4.47
N SER A 98 -2.02 10.12 4.38
CA SER A 98 -2.61 11.39 4.82
C SER A 98 -2.49 11.64 6.33
N SER A 99 -2.10 10.63 7.12
CA SER A 99 -1.73 10.79 8.53
C SER A 99 -0.21 10.85 8.72
N GLN A 100 0.54 10.06 7.94
CA GLN A 100 1.99 9.96 8.03
C GLN A 100 2.69 11.23 7.51
N GLY A 101 2.26 11.75 6.36
CA GLY A 101 2.83 12.96 5.75
C GLY A 101 2.73 14.19 6.65
N PRO A 102 1.55 14.54 7.19
CA PRO A 102 1.42 15.63 8.15
C PRO A 102 2.26 15.42 9.41
N THR A 103 2.32 14.18 9.93
CA THR A 103 3.14 13.85 11.10
C THR A 103 4.63 14.13 10.85
N ALA A 104 5.15 13.66 9.72
CA ALA A 104 6.53 13.91 9.32
C ALA A 104 6.80 15.41 9.11
N SER A 105 5.93 16.10 8.39
CA SER A 105 6.09 17.55 8.15
C SER A 105 6.08 18.36 9.45
N LYS A 106 5.21 18.02 10.40
CA LYS A 106 5.15 18.65 11.73
C LYS A 106 6.46 18.45 12.48
N TYR A 107 6.97 17.21 12.51
CA TYR A 107 8.24 16.91 13.17
C TYR A 107 9.41 17.69 12.56
N ILE A 108 9.47 17.77 11.22
CA ILE A 108 10.51 18.52 10.50
C ILE A 108 10.46 20.01 10.87
N LEU A 109 9.27 20.61 10.91
CA LEU A 109 9.08 22.03 11.23
C LEU A 109 9.37 22.34 12.70
N GLU A 110 8.95 21.48 13.62
CA GLU A 110 9.01 21.75 15.07
C GLU A 110 10.37 21.39 15.68
N HIS A 111 11.01 20.34 15.19
CA HIS A 111 12.20 19.77 15.82
C HIS A 111 13.46 19.86 14.94
N VAL A 112 13.37 19.55 13.66
CA VAL A 112 14.57 19.52 12.77
C VAL A 112 14.95 20.94 12.32
N LYS A 113 13.97 21.78 11.96
CA LYS A 113 14.15 23.18 11.54
C LYS A 113 15.22 23.40 10.44
N PRO A 114 15.18 22.64 9.33
CA PRO A 114 16.16 22.79 8.26
C PRO A 114 16.00 24.11 7.50
N GLN A 115 17.11 24.64 6.97
CA GLN A 115 17.12 25.87 6.17
C GLN A 115 16.73 25.64 4.69
N ARG A 116 16.98 24.43 4.17
CA ARG A 116 16.73 24.03 2.78
C ARG A 116 16.32 22.56 2.78
N ILE A 117 15.21 22.23 2.11
CA ILE A 117 14.66 20.88 2.05
C ILE A 117 14.61 20.40 0.61
N ALA A 118 15.15 19.20 0.35
CA ALA A 118 14.88 18.44 -0.86
C ALA A 118 13.93 17.29 -0.51
N ILE A 119 12.98 16.99 -1.38
CA ILE A 119 12.02 15.90 -1.22
C ILE A 119 12.16 14.97 -2.41
N ILE A 120 12.33 13.67 -2.16
CA ILE A 120 12.56 12.67 -3.20
C ILE A 120 11.50 11.58 -3.08
N HIS A 121 11.06 11.04 -4.21
CA HIS A 121 10.23 9.84 -4.29
C HIS A 121 10.74 8.88 -5.37
N ASP A 122 10.18 7.67 -5.44
CA ASP A 122 10.57 6.59 -6.37
C ASP A 122 9.62 6.46 -7.58
N LYS A 123 8.79 7.49 -7.82
CA LYS A 123 7.71 7.55 -8.83
C LYS A 123 6.61 6.48 -8.66
N GLN A 124 6.68 5.64 -7.64
CA GLN A 124 5.62 4.68 -7.34
C GLN A 124 4.50 5.39 -6.57
N GLN A 125 3.27 4.88 -6.71
CA GLN A 125 2.08 5.49 -6.10
C GLN A 125 2.23 5.75 -4.59
N TYR A 126 2.85 4.81 -3.86
CA TYR A 126 3.11 4.97 -2.43
C TYR A 126 4.12 6.10 -2.16
N GLY A 127 5.34 5.98 -2.70
CA GLY A 127 6.43 6.92 -2.40
C GLY A 127 6.10 8.34 -2.86
N GLU A 128 5.50 8.48 -4.04
CA GLU A 128 5.10 9.78 -4.56
C GLU A 128 3.94 10.39 -3.75
N GLY A 129 2.91 9.61 -3.44
CA GLY A 129 1.77 10.09 -2.64
C GLY A 129 2.20 10.58 -1.27
N LEU A 130 3.06 9.82 -0.58
CA LEU A 130 3.59 10.21 0.71
C LEU A 130 4.50 11.45 0.62
N ALA A 131 5.39 11.51 -0.37
CA ALA A 131 6.27 12.65 -0.60
C ALA A 131 5.49 13.94 -0.88
N ARG A 132 4.41 13.86 -1.66
CA ARG A 132 3.49 14.99 -1.90
C ARG A 132 2.78 15.41 -0.61
N SER A 133 2.30 14.46 0.19
CA SER A 133 1.68 14.78 1.48
C SER A 133 2.63 15.48 2.44
N VAL A 134 3.92 15.10 2.46
CA VAL A 134 4.95 15.80 3.24
C VAL A 134 5.22 17.19 2.66
N GLN A 135 5.38 17.30 1.33
CA GLN A 135 5.60 18.57 0.64
C GLN A 135 4.51 19.58 0.97
N ASP A 136 3.24 19.17 0.94
CA ASP A 136 2.11 20.04 1.25
C ASP A 136 2.12 20.51 2.71
N GLY A 137 2.45 19.62 3.65
CA GLY A 137 2.60 19.99 5.06
C GLY A 137 3.74 21.00 5.29
N LEU A 138 4.88 20.79 4.64
CA LEU A 138 6.04 21.68 4.70
C LEU A 138 5.77 23.05 4.06
N LYS A 139 5.09 23.08 2.89
CA LYS A 139 4.66 24.33 2.23
C LYS A 139 3.72 25.12 3.13
N LYS A 140 2.74 24.46 3.77
CA LYS A 140 1.83 25.10 4.73
C LYS A 140 2.57 25.69 5.94
N GLY A 141 3.67 25.07 6.37
CA GLY A 141 4.54 25.57 7.43
C GLY A 141 5.55 26.64 7.00
N GLY A 142 5.54 27.08 5.74
CA GLY A 142 6.47 28.09 5.24
C GLY A 142 7.92 27.60 5.06
N ALA A 143 8.15 26.29 4.98
CA ALA A 143 9.49 25.74 4.80
C ALA A 143 10.05 26.01 3.39
N ASN A 144 11.37 26.17 3.30
CA ASN A 144 12.08 26.37 2.04
C ASN A 144 12.39 25.03 1.36
N ILE A 145 11.49 24.58 0.48
CA ILE A 145 11.68 23.40 -0.35
C ILE A 145 12.40 23.82 -1.63
N VAL A 146 13.64 23.37 -1.78
CA VAL A 146 14.54 23.77 -2.88
C VAL A 146 14.56 22.76 -4.02
N PHE A 147 14.00 21.57 -3.80
CA PHE A 147 13.96 20.49 -4.79
C PHE A 147 12.84 19.50 -4.47
N PHE A 148 12.14 19.03 -5.50
CA PHE A 148 11.19 17.93 -5.44
C PHE A 148 11.34 17.11 -6.72
N ASP A 149 11.70 15.83 -6.60
CA ASP A 149 11.93 15.01 -7.79
C ASP A 149 11.80 13.50 -7.53
N GLY A 150 11.66 12.74 -8.61
CA GLY A 150 11.52 11.30 -8.60
C GLY A 150 12.77 10.58 -9.14
N ILE A 151 13.24 9.56 -8.43
CA ILE A 151 14.19 8.56 -8.95
C ILE A 151 13.45 7.37 -9.55
N THR A 152 14.11 6.58 -10.40
CA THR A 152 13.53 5.32 -10.89
C THR A 152 13.88 4.20 -9.93
N ALA A 153 12.88 3.44 -9.48
CA ALA A 153 13.11 2.28 -8.63
C ALA A 153 14.03 1.28 -9.34
N GLY A 154 15.07 0.81 -8.64
CA GLY A 154 16.08 -0.10 -9.19
C GLY A 154 17.29 0.58 -9.81
N ASP A 155 17.26 1.92 -10.00
CA ASP A 155 18.47 2.68 -10.34
C ASP A 155 19.53 2.46 -9.25
N LYS A 156 20.78 2.31 -9.68
CA LYS A 156 21.94 2.14 -8.78
C LYS A 156 22.90 3.33 -8.83
N ASP A 157 22.72 4.19 -9.81
CA ASP A 157 23.50 5.40 -9.98
C ASP A 157 22.62 6.61 -9.69
N PHE A 158 22.98 7.34 -8.63
CA PHE A 158 22.36 8.58 -8.22
C PHE A 158 23.37 9.75 -8.28
N LEU A 159 24.55 9.52 -8.86
CA LEU A 159 25.65 10.47 -8.99
C LEU A 159 25.59 11.29 -10.27
N HIS A 160 24.60 11.03 -11.14
CA HIS A 160 24.29 11.86 -12.29
C HIS A 160 22.99 12.64 -12.07
N PRO A 161 23.08 13.80 -11.41
CA PRO A 161 22.03 14.80 -11.42
C PRO A 161 22.04 15.55 -12.76
N TRP A 162 20.83 15.80 -13.24
CA TRP A 162 20.35 16.93 -14.05
C TRP A 162 21.33 18.08 -14.32
#